data_AF-A0A2V9ZRY3-F1
#
_entry.id   AF-A0A2V9ZRY3-F1
#
_cell.length_a   1.000
_cell.length_b   1.000
_cell.length_c   1.000
_cell.angle_alpha   90.00
_cell.angle_beta   90.00
_cell.angle_gamma   90.00
#
_symmetry.space_group_name_H-M   'P 1'
#
loop_
_entity.id
_entity.type
_entity.pdbx_description
1 polymer ?
#
loop_
_entity_poly.entity_id
_entity_poly.type
_entity_poly.pdbx_seq_one_letter_code
_entity_poly.pdbx_strand_id
1 'polypeptide(L)'
;MKDTPALHLRQYTAARVALNRAGTTIATREILDFQLAHAQARDAVHATLDVDSLLNGLRQRGLLRRPELGRTLSAESTGELTAAPCDLVFVIADGLSALAVSRHALALLDRLLPMLDREAWSMGPVCVVEQARVAIGDAIGAALEAKISVVLIGERPGLSSPDSLGAYITWAPRPGRNDAE
;
A
#
# COMPACT_ATOMS: atom_id res chain seq x y z
N MET A 1 27.14 -0.38 -42.07
CA MET A 1 27.02 -0.59 -40.61
C MET A 1 26.07 -1.76 -40.46
N LYS A 2 26.55 -2.93 -40.03
CA LYS A 2 25.72 -4.16 -40.01
C LYS A 2 24.58 -3.98 -39.01
N ASP A 3 23.35 -4.25 -39.45
CA ASP A 3 22.17 -4.36 -38.61
C ASP A 3 22.35 -5.49 -37.60
N THR A 4 22.88 -5.14 -36.43
CA THR A 4 22.76 -6.00 -35.26
C THR A 4 21.25 -6.08 -34.97
N PRO A 5 20.63 -7.27 -34.95
CA PRO A 5 19.22 -7.38 -34.58
C PRO A 5 19.08 -6.74 -33.20
N ALA A 6 18.41 -5.59 -33.15
CA ALA A 6 18.22 -4.86 -31.92
C ALA A 6 17.41 -5.77 -31.00
N LEU A 7 18.08 -6.45 -30.08
CA LEU A 7 17.43 -7.18 -29.02
C LEU A 7 16.50 -6.15 -28.33
N HIS A 8 15.19 -6.37 -28.45
CA HIS A 8 14.16 -5.55 -27.81
C HIS A 8 14.15 -5.84 -26.30
N LEU A 9 15.27 -5.57 -25.61
CA LEU A 9 15.45 -5.82 -24.19
C LEU A 9 14.37 -5.13 -23.35
N ARG A 10 13.83 -4.01 -23.85
CA ARG A 10 12.73 -3.26 -23.25
C ARG A 10 11.47 -4.08 -22.99
N GLN A 11 11.20 -5.14 -23.76
CA GLN A 11 10.02 -5.97 -23.51
C GLN A 11 10.17 -6.87 -22.28
N TYR A 12 11.40 -7.07 -21.78
CA TYR A 12 11.69 -7.96 -20.67
C TYR A 12 11.94 -7.21 -19.34
N THR A 13 11.95 -5.89 -19.35
CA THR A 13 12.20 -5.10 -18.14
C THR A 13 11.56 -3.72 -18.22
N ALA A 14 11.02 -3.25 -17.09
CA ALA A 14 10.59 -1.87 -16.92
C ALA A 14 11.78 -0.90 -16.73
N ALA A 15 13.01 -1.42 -16.61
CA ALA A 15 14.21 -0.60 -16.54
C ALA A 15 14.43 0.15 -17.86
N ARG A 16 14.93 1.38 -17.75
CA ARG A 16 15.23 2.28 -18.88
C ARG A 16 16.51 1.85 -19.60
N VAL A 17 16.49 0.67 -20.23
CA VAL A 17 17.59 0.09 -21.01
C VAL A 17 17.42 0.33 -22.51
N ALA A 18 18.53 0.18 -23.25
CA ALA A 18 18.56 0.35 -24.71
C ALA A 18 17.94 1.69 -25.18
N LEU A 19 18.24 2.78 -24.46
CA LEU A 19 17.70 4.12 -24.77
C LEU A 19 18.23 4.63 -26.12
N ASN A 20 17.37 5.30 -26.86
CA ASN A 20 17.77 5.97 -28.08
C ASN A 20 18.80 7.07 -27.77
N ARG A 21 19.77 7.26 -28.67
CA ARG A 21 20.85 8.23 -28.52
C ARG A 21 20.84 9.26 -29.65
N ALA A 22 21.29 10.47 -29.34
CA ALA A 22 21.59 11.52 -30.30
C ALA A 22 23.10 11.83 -30.21
N GLY A 23 23.89 11.23 -31.10
CA GLY A 23 25.36 11.25 -30.98
C GLY A 23 25.83 10.58 -29.68
N THR A 24 26.60 11.30 -28.89
CA THR A 24 27.13 10.80 -27.61
C THR A 24 26.17 10.97 -26.44
N THR A 25 24.97 11.54 -26.63
CA THR A 25 23.99 11.80 -25.56
C THR A 25 22.70 11.00 -25.74
N ILE A 26 21.83 11.08 -24.73
CA ILE A 26 20.49 10.48 -24.75
C ILE A 26 19.58 11.29 -25.68
N ALA A 27 18.75 10.61 -26.48
CA ALA A 27 17.80 11.28 -27.35
C ALA A 27 16.78 12.11 -26.55
N THR A 28 16.37 13.27 -27.09
CA THR A 28 15.45 14.21 -26.42
C THR A 28 14.17 13.54 -25.92
N ARG A 29 13.61 12.60 -26.69
CA ARG A 29 12.41 11.86 -26.28
C ARG A 29 12.60 11.10 -24.96
N GLU A 30 13.72 10.41 -24.81
CA GLU A 30 14.01 9.64 -23.59
C GLU A 30 14.21 10.55 -22.38
N ILE A 31 14.72 11.78 -22.59
CA ILE A 31 14.83 12.82 -21.55
C ILE A 31 13.44 13.33 -21.16
N LEU A 32 12.57 13.63 -22.14
CA LEU A 32 11.19 14.07 -21.88
C LEU A 32 10.40 12.99 -21.14
N ASP A 33 10.53 11.72 -21.55
CA ASP A 33 9.91 10.59 -20.89
C ASP A 33 10.41 10.41 -19.44
N PHE A 34 11.66 10.77 -19.17
CA PHE A 34 12.21 10.79 -17.80
C PHE A 34 11.65 11.95 -16.98
N GLN A 35 11.57 13.15 -17.54
CA GLN A 35 11.02 14.32 -16.86
C GLN A 35 9.54 14.15 -16.53
N LEU A 36 8.74 13.58 -17.45
CA LEU A 36 7.34 13.26 -17.20
C LEU A 36 7.18 12.27 -16.04
N ALA A 37 7.95 11.18 -16.06
CA ALA A 37 7.97 10.21 -14.98
C ALA A 37 8.38 10.82 -13.63
N HIS A 38 9.34 11.74 -13.64
CA HIS A 38 9.74 12.45 -12.43
C HIS A 38 8.63 13.36 -11.91
N ALA A 39 7.93 14.08 -12.78
CA ALA A 39 6.78 14.90 -12.41
C ALA A 39 5.67 14.03 -11.77
N GLN A 40 5.32 12.92 -12.41
CA GLN A 40 4.31 11.98 -11.87
C GLN A 40 4.70 11.41 -10.50
N ALA A 41 5.98 11.06 -10.31
CA ALA A 41 6.46 10.57 -9.01
C ALA A 41 6.36 11.66 -7.92
N ARG A 42 6.63 12.93 -8.25
CA ARG A 42 6.46 14.06 -7.33
C ARG A 42 4.99 14.30 -6.99
N ASP A 43 4.11 14.26 -7.98
CA ASP A 43 2.67 14.43 -7.77
C ASP A 43 2.13 13.33 -6.84
N ALA A 44 2.59 12.08 -7.01
CA ALA A 44 2.21 10.97 -6.14
C ALA A 44 2.66 11.14 -4.67
N VAL A 45 3.83 11.76 -4.44
CA VAL A 45 4.31 12.10 -3.08
C VAL A 45 3.40 13.15 -2.41
N HIS A 46 2.80 14.04 -3.19
CA HIS A 46 1.93 15.12 -2.68
C HIS A 46 0.44 14.75 -2.67
N ALA A 47 0.07 13.58 -3.19
CA ALA A 47 -1.31 13.11 -3.18
C ALA A 47 -1.76 12.79 -1.74
N THR A 48 -2.99 13.18 -1.41
CA THR A 48 -3.63 12.86 -0.13
C THR A 48 -4.58 11.68 -0.29
N LEU A 49 -4.74 10.88 0.77
CA LEU A 49 -5.69 9.77 0.76
C LEU A 49 -7.12 10.30 0.85
N ASP A 50 -7.98 9.91 -0.08
CA ASP A 50 -9.42 10.14 0.03
C ASP A 50 -10.02 9.09 0.96
N VAL A 51 -9.95 9.38 2.27
CA VAL A 51 -10.45 8.50 3.33
C VAL A 51 -11.94 8.24 3.18
N ASP A 52 -12.72 9.24 2.76
CA ASP A 52 -14.17 9.09 2.61
C ASP A 52 -14.52 8.08 1.51
N SER A 53 -13.86 8.17 0.36
CA SER A 53 -14.00 7.21 -0.73
C SER A 53 -13.57 5.80 -0.30
N LEU A 54 -12.42 5.68 0.38
CA LEU A 54 -11.92 4.40 0.88
C LEU A 54 -12.90 3.76 1.88
N LEU A 55 -13.39 4.53 2.85
CA LEU A 55 -14.38 4.07 3.82
C LEU A 55 -15.67 3.63 3.12
N ASN A 56 -16.17 4.39 2.15
CA ASN A 56 -17.35 3.99 1.38
C ASN A 56 -17.14 2.66 0.65
N GLY A 57 -15.95 2.45 0.06
CA GLY A 57 -15.58 1.18 -0.55
C GLY A 57 -15.57 0.01 0.45
N LEU A 58 -15.04 0.23 1.66
CA LEU A 58 -15.07 -0.77 2.74
C LEU A 58 -16.50 -1.04 3.24
N ARG A 59 -17.37 -0.02 3.32
CA ARG A 59 -18.78 -0.18 3.75
C ARG A 59 -19.53 -1.12 2.80
N GLN A 60 -19.36 -0.93 1.49
CA GLN A 60 -20.02 -1.76 0.47
C GLN A 60 -19.61 -3.25 0.55
N ARG A 61 -18.45 -3.54 1.15
CA ARG A 61 -17.92 -4.89 1.36
C ARG A 61 -18.27 -5.48 2.72
N GLY A 62 -19.00 -4.75 3.56
CA GLY A 62 -19.33 -5.16 4.93
C GLY A 62 -18.12 -5.18 5.89
N LEU A 63 -17.03 -4.49 5.53
CA LEU A 63 -15.76 -4.50 6.30
C LEU A 63 -15.70 -3.44 7.40
N LEU A 64 -16.68 -2.55 7.46
CA LEU A 64 -16.80 -1.55 8.52
C LEU A 64 -17.83 -2.02 9.54
N ARG A 65 -17.34 -2.53 10.68
CA ARG A 65 -18.19 -2.85 11.84
C ARG A 65 -18.49 -1.62 12.70
N ARG A 66 -17.64 -0.58 12.66
CA ARG A 66 -17.77 0.71 13.37
C ARG A 66 -17.10 1.86 12.57
N PRO A 67 -17.77 2.42 11.55
CA PRO A 67 -17.19 3.47 10.68
C PRO A 67 -16.69 4.73 11.40
N GLU A 68 -17.22 5.01 12.58
CA GLU A 68 -16.82 6.11 13.47
C GLU A 68 -15.40 5.95 14.04
N LEU A 69 -14.90 4.72 14.17
CA LEU A 69 -13.59 4.40 14.77
C LEU A 69 -12.44 4.33 13.76
N GLY A 70 -12.76 4.26 12.46
CA GLY A 70 -11.78 4.05 11.39
C GLY A 70 -11.05 5.32 10.93
N ARG A 71 -11.08 6.41 11.70
CA ARG A 71 -10.57 7.72 11.27
C ARG A 71 -9.50 8.33 12.18
N THR A 72 -9.16 7.70 13.30
CA THR A 72 -8.35 8.40 14.31
C THR A 72 -7.46 7.43 15.08
N LEU A 73 -6.18 7.77 15.25
CA LEU A 73 -5.33 7.23 16.32
C LEU A 73 -4.66 8.38 17.07
N SER A 74 -5.49 9.11 17.82
CA SER A 74 -5.09 9.98 18.94
C SER A 74 -5.15 9.17 20.25
N ALA A 75 -4.69 9.73 21.37
CA ALA A 75 -4.81 9.10 22.68
C ALA A 75 -6.27 8.74 23.06
N GLU A 76 -7.27 9.42 22.49
CA GLU A 76 -8.69 9.10 22.65
C GLU A 76 -9.09 7.81 21.90
N SER A 77 -8.53 7.57 20.71
CA SER A 77 -8.91 6.46 19.84
C SER A 77 -8.35 5.11 20.29
N THR A 78 -7.21 5.11 21.00
CA THR A 78 -6.69 3.89 21.66
C THR A 78 -7.70 3.34 22.67
N GLY A 79 -8.52 4.19 23.28
CA GLY A 79 -9.61 3.79 24.18
C GLY A 79 -10.83 3.22 23.46
N GLU A 80 -10.97 3.44 22.16
CA GLU A 80 -12.11 2.96 21.37
C GLU A 80 -11.84 1.59 20.72
N LEU A 81 -10.56 1.20 20.59
CA LEU A 81 -10.14 -0.15 20.21
C LEU A 81 -10.44 -1.11 21.36
N THR A 82 -11.60 -1.76 21.27
CA THR A 82 -12.00 -2.80 22.23
C THR A 82 -11.42 -4.14 21.79
N ALA A 83 -10.86 -4.90 22.74
CA ALA A 83 -10.35 -6.25 22.48
C ALA A 83 -11.42 -7.10 21.77
N ALA A 84 -11.03 -7.66 20.63
CA ALA A 84 -11.89 -8.49 19.79
C ALA A 84 -11.03 -9.59 19.16
N PRO A 85 -10.75 -10.67 19.92
CA PRO A 85 -9.83 -11.72 19.49
C PRO A 85 -10.16 -12.24 18.10
N CYS A 86 -9.17 -12.17 17.21
CA CYS A 86 -9.31 -12.54 15.81
C CYS A 86 -8.03 -13.17 15.27
N ASP A 87 -8.14 -13.88 14.15
CA ASP A 87 -6.98 -14.46 13.49
C ASP A 87 -6.20 -13.39 12.72
N LEU A 88 -6.90 -12.42 12.12
CA LEU A 88 -6.31 -11.44 11.21
C LEU A 88 -6.96 -10.06 11.32
N VAL A 89 -6.14 -9.02 11.39
CA VAL A 89 -6.54 -7.62 11.23
C VAL A 89 -5.85 -6.98 10.02
N PHE A 90 -6.60 -6.22 9.22
CA PHE A 90 -6.04 -5.36 8.18
C PHE A 90 -5.96 -3.92 8.65
N VAL A 91 -4.81 -3.31 8.44
CA VAL A 91 -4.58 -1.88 8.60
C VAL A 91 -4.26 -1.29 7.24
N ILE A 92 -5.03 -0.30 6.80
CA ILE A 92 -4.80 0.43 5.56
C ILE A 92 -4.25 1.80 5.91
N ALA A 93 -3.05 2.09 5.45
CA ALA A 93 -2.36 3.35 5.71
C ALA A 93 -1.89 4.01 4.42
N ASP A 94 -1.96 5.34 4.34
CA ASP A 94 -1.47 6.15 3.22
C ASP A 94 0.03 5.94 2.95
N GLY A 95 0.86 5.98 3.98
CA GLY A 95 2.31 5.85 3.87
C GLY A 95 2.96 6.97 3.05
N LEU A 96 3.82 6.59 2.11
CA LEU A 96 4.51 7.51 1.19
C LEU A 96 3.79 7.70 -0.14
N SER A 97 2.73 6.93 -0.41
CA SER A 97 1.93 7.04 -1.64
C SER A 97 0.46 6.70 -1.38
N ALA A 98 -0.34 7.74 -1.11
CA ALA A 98 -1.79 7.61 -0.99
C ALA A 98 -2.45 7.08 -2.29
N LEU A 99 -1.82 7.35 -3.44
CA LEU A 99 -2.26 6.87 -4.74
C LEU A 99 -2.22 5.34 -4.83
N ALA A 100 -1.16 4.70 -4.30
CA ALA A 100 -1.02 3.25 -4.27
C ALA A 100 -2.17 2.59 -3.51
N VAL A 101 -2.49 3.13 -2.34
CA VAL A 101 -3.54 2.64 -1.46
C VAL A 101 -4.91 2.78 -2.11
N SER A 102 -5.19 3.96 -2.65
CA SER A 102 -6.46 4.27 -3.31
C SER A 102 -6.74 3.36 -4.51
N ARG A 103 -5.69 2.99 -5.25
CA ARG A 103 -5.81 2.12 -6.44
C ARG A 103 -5.92 0.64 -6.09
N HIS A 104 -5.12 0.18 -5.12
CA HIS A 104 -4.86 -1.27 -4.98
C HIS A 104 -5.45 -1.90 -3.73
N ALA A 105 -5.67 -1.15 -2.64
CA ALA A 105 -6.06 -1.76 -1.36
C ALA A 105 -7.41 -2.50 -1.44
N LEU A 106 -8.44 -1.86 -1.99
CA LEU A 106 -9.76 -2.47 -2.13
C LEU A 106 -9.76 -3.64 -3.12
N ALA A 107 -9.06 -3.50 -4.24
CA ALA A 107 -8.95 -4.55 -5.25
C ALA A 107 -8.22 -5.79 -4.72
N LEU A 108 -7.20 -5.60 -3.88
CA LEU A 108 -6.53 -6.68 -3.18
C LEU A 108 -7.48 -7.39 -2.21
N LEU A 109 -8.20 -6.63 -1.39
CA LEU A 109 -9.18 -7.18 -0.44
C LEU A 109 -10.28 -7.96 -1.15
N ASP A 110 -10.79 -7.49 -2.28
CA ASP A 110 -11.80 -8.21 -3.09
C ASP A 110 -11.37 -9.61 -3.51
N ARG A 111 -10.06 -9.81 -3.73
CA ARG A 111 -9.51 -11.10 -4.11
C ARG A 111 -9.17 -11.97 -2.91
N LEU A 112 -8.72 -11.35 -1.82
CA LEU A 112 -8.21 -12.05 -0.64
C LEU A 112 -9.33 -12.51 0.30
N LEU A 113 -10.35 -11.69 0.51
CA LEU A 113 -11.43 -11.97 1.47
C LEU A 113 -12.19 -13.28 1.16
N PRO A 114 -12.55 -13.61 -0.09
CA PRO A 114 -13.18 -14.89 -0.40
C PRO A 114 -12.29 -16.09 -0.11
N MET A 115 -10.96 -15.94 -0.16
CA MET A 115 -10.03 -17.02 0.17
C MET A 115 -9.95 -17.25 1.67
N LEU A 116 -9.90 -16.16 2.45
CA LEU A 116 -9.87 -16.20 3.91
C LEU A 116 -11.18 -16.78 4.49
N ASP A 117 -12.32 -16.42 3.89
CA ASP A 117 -13.64 -16.92 4.30
C ASP A 117 -13.77 -18.44 4.09
N ARG A 118 -13.24 -18.97 2.98
CA ARG A 118 -13.22 -20.42 2.69
C ARG A 118 -12.42 -21.22 3.72
N GLU A 119 -11.37 -20.62 4.26
CA GLU A 119 -10.52 -21.18 5.31
C GLU A 119 -11.04 -20.85 6.73
N ALA A 120 -12.22 -20.23 6.84
CA ALA A 120 -12.90 -19.87 8.08
C ALA A 120 -12.08 -18.99 9.04
N TRP A 121 -11.29 -18.06 8.50
CA TRP A 121 -10.51 -17.10 9.30
C TRP A 121 -11.42 -16.11 10.03
N SER A 122 -11.20 -15.92 11.33
CA SER A 122 -11.84 -14.86 12.09
C SER A 122 -11.18 -13.51 11.78
N MET A 123 -11.92 -12.63 11.12
CA MET A 123 -11.45 -11.30 10.75
C MET A 123 -11.82 -10.24 11.80
N GLY A 124 -10.83 -9.47 12.22
CA GLY A 124 -11.00 -8.22 12.97
C GLY A 124 -11.55 -7.08 12.09
N PRO A 125 -11.83 -5.91 12.67
CA PRO A 125 -12.22 -4.73 11.91
C PRO A 125 -11.08 -4.28 10.98
N VAL A 126 -11.41 -3.73 9.82
CA VAL A 126 -10.40 -3.04 8.98
C VAL A 126 -10.17 -1.64 9.54
N CYS A 127 -8.93 -1.34 9.90
CA CYS A 127 -8.52 -0.02 10.40
C CYS A 127 -7.97 0.82 9.24
N VAL A 128 -8.42 2.07 9.12
CA VAL A 128 -7.81 3.05 8.21
C VAL A 128 -7.06 4.07 9.06
N VAL A 129 -5.78 4.30 8.73
CA VAL A 129 -4.92 5.20 9.52
C VAL A 129 -4.16 6.13 8.59
N GLU A 130 -4.34 7.43 8.78
CA GLU A 130 -3.59 8.46 8.06
C GLU A 130 -2.23 8.71 8.73
N GLN A 131 -1.23 9.07 7.92
CA GLN A 131 0.13 9.38 8.36
C GLN A 131 0.80 8.23 9.15
N ALA A 132 0.40 7.00 8.88
CA ALA A 132 0.88 5.83 9.60
C ALA A 132 2.23 5.34 9.06
N ARG A 133 2.96 4.63 9.92
CA ARG A 133 4.11 3.81 9.54
C ARG A 133 3.82 2.35 9.85
N VAL A 134 4.62 1.44 9.31
CA VAL A 134 4.47 -0.01 9.46
C VAL A 134 4.21 -0.44 10.92
N ALA A 135 4.96 0.10 11.87
CA ALA A 135 4.84 -0.22 13.30
C ALA A 135 3.44 0.03 13.91
N ILE A 136 2.54 0.75 13.23
CA ILE A 136 1.16 0.92 13.69
C ILE A 136 0.41 -0.41 13.77
N GLY A 137 0.79 -1.38 12.91
CA GLY A 137 0.20 -2.71 12.87
C GLY A 137 0.37 -3.47 14.18
N ASP A 138 1.48 -3.24 14.90
CA ASP A 138 1.75 -3.86 16.19
C ASP A 138 0.83 -3.36 17.29
N ALA A 139 0.63 -2.05 17.35
CA ALA A 139 -0.24 -1.42 18.35
C ALA A 139 -1.71 -1.83 18.15
N ILE A 140 -2.19 -1.79 16.91
CA ILE A 140 -3.57 -2.19 16.57
C ILE A 140 -3.77 -3.68 16.78
N GLY A 141 -2.84 -4.51 16.30
CA GLY A 141 -2.92 -5.96 16.45
C GLY A 141 -2.93 -6.40 17.91
N ALA A 142 -2.10 -5.78 18.75
CA ALA A 142 -2.10 -6.03 20.19
C ALA A 142 -3.41 -5.59 20.86
N ALA A 143 -3.93 -4.40 20.52
CA ALA A 143 -5.18 -3.89 21.08
C ALA A 143 -6.40 -4.77 20.73
N LEU A 144 -6.39 -5.39 19.56
CA LEU A 144 -7.46 -6.28 19.10
C LEU A 144 -7.22 -7.75 19.47
N GLU A 145 -6.11 -8.09 20.12
CA GLU A 145 -5.70 -9.48 20.36
C GLU A 145 -5.67 -10.32 19.07
N ALA A 146 -5.26 -9.69 17.97
CA ALA A 146 -5.14 -10.33 16.67
C ALA A 146 -3.92 -11.25 16.63
N LYS A 147 -4.07 -12.45 16.06
CA LYS A 147 -2.93 -13.34 15.84
C LYS A 147 -2.00 -12.83 14.73
N ILE A 148 -2.57 -12.18 13.71
CA ILE A 148 -1.83 -11.57 12.60
C ILE A 148 -2.30 -10.14 12.37
N SER A 149 -1.34 -9.23 12.16
CA SER A 149 -1.59 -7.89 11.63
C SER A 149 -1.02 -7.79 10.22
N VAL A 150 -1.82 -7.27 9.28
CA VAL A 150 -1.38 -6.95 7.91
C VAL A 150 -1.57 -5.48 7.66
N VAL A 151 -0.45 -4.77 7.45
CA VAL A 151 -0.44 -3.35 7.10
C VAL A 151 -0.29 -3.20 5.59
N LEU A 152 -1.35 -2.75 4.93
CA LEU A 152 -1.34 -2.32 3.54
C LEU A 152 -0.97 -0.83 3.50
N ILE A 153 0.22 -0.51 2.97
CA ILE A 153 0.77 0.84 3.02
C ILE A 153 1.36 1.27 1.68
N GLY A 154 1.15 2.54 1.31
CA GLY A 154 1.74 3.10 0.10
C GLY A 154 3.26 3.23 0.22
N GLU A 155 3.99 2.60 -0.69
CA GLU A 155 5.45 2.66 -0.73
C GLU A 155 5.96 3.96 -1.33
N ARG A 156 7.28 4.20 -1.22
CA ARG A 156 7.91 5.36 -1.86
C ARG A 156 7.67 5.32 -3.39
N PRO A 157 7.10 6.38 -3.98
CA PRO A 157 6.91 6.47 -5.43
C PRO A 157 8.23 6.33 -6.19
N GLY A 158 8.29 5.34 -7.08
CA GLY A 158 9.40 5.15 -8.00
C GLY A 158 9.18 5.92 -9.30
N LEU A 159 10.28 6.21 -10.02
CA LEU A 159 10.23 6.84 -11.36
C LEU A 159 9.44 6.02 -12.38
N SER A 160 9.36 4.70 -12.23
CA SER A 160 8.63 3.82 -13.16
C SER A 160 7.35 3.25 -12.55
N SER A 161 7.08 3.50 -11.27
CA SER A 161 5.92 2.96 -10.53
C SER A 161 5.59 3.88 -9.36
N PRO A 162 4.72 4.88 -9.58
CA PRO A 162 4.37 5.85 -8.53
C PRO A 162 3.34 5.31 -7.51
N ASP A 163 2.76 4.15 -7.76
CA ASP A 163 1.60 3.62 -7.06
C ASP A 163 1.81 2.19 -6.51
N SER A 164 3.02 1.85 -6.08
CA SER A 164 3.32 0.56 -5.46
C SER A 164 2.71 0.45 -4.05
N LEU A 165 1.91 -0.60 -3.81
CA LEU A 165 1.38 -0.96 -2.49
C LEU A 165 2.26 -2.02 -1.82
N GLY A 166 2.69 -1.76 -0.58
CA GLY A 166 3.37 -2.72 0.28
C GLY A 166 2.41 -3.43 1.22
N ALA A 167 2.75 -4.66 1.61
CA ALA A 167 2.05 -5.42 2.64
C ALA A 167 3.06 -5.93 3.67
N TYR A 168 2.93 -5.46 4.91
CA TYR A 168 3.76 -5.88 6.04
C TYR A 168 2.94 -6.78 6.95
N ILE A 169 3.48 -7.95 7.26
CA ILE A 169 2.75 -9.01 7.96
C ILE A 169 3.51 -9.35 9.23
N THR A 170 2.84 -9.26 10.37
CA THR A 170 3.42 -9.57 11.67
C THR A 170 2.59 -10.63 12.38
N TRP A 171 3.25 -11.70 12.83
CA TRP A 171 2.65 -12.72 13.68
C TRP A 171 2.77 -12.34 15.16
N ALA A 172 1.69 -12.52 15.92
CA ALA A 172 1.57 -12.11 17.31
C ALA A 172 2.02 -10.65 17.54
N PRO A 173 1.44 -9.67 16.82
CA PRO A 173 1.80 -8.26 16.87
C PRO A 173 1.82 -7.72 18.30
N ARG A 174 2.89 -6.98 18.66
CA ARG A 174 3.02 -6.36 19.98
C ARG A 174 3.96 -5.14 19.94
N PRO A 175 3.68 -4.06 20.69
CA PRO A 175 4.59 -2.93 20.77
C PRO A 175 6.02 -3.36 21.16
N GLY A 176 7.01 -2.81 20.47
CA GLY A 176 8.41 -3.12 20.70
C GLY A 176 8.96 -4.32 19.92
N ARG A 177 8.20 -4.90 18.99
CA ARG A 177 8.77 -5.77 17.94
C ARG A 177 9.75 -4.99 17.07
N ASN A 178 10.73 -5.71 16.55
CA ASN A 178 11.67 -5.16 15.58
C ASN A 178 11.22 -5.47 14.14
N ASP A 179 11.74 -4.74 13.15
CA ASP A 179 11.32 -4.86 11.75
C ASP A 179 11.60 -6.23 11.10
N ALA A 180 12.37 -7.12 11.74
CA ALA A 180 12.65 -8.47 11.26
C ALA A 180 11.69 -9.53 11.84
N GLU A 181 10.76 -9.13 12.72
CA GLU A 181 9.73 -9.97 13.34
C GLU A 181 8.34 -9.73 12.73
#